data_AF-A0A6L7Q460-F1
#
_entry.id   AF-A0A6L7Q460-F1
#
_cell.length_a   1.000
_cell.length_b   1.000
_cell.length_c   1.000
_cell.angle_alpha   90.00
_cell.angle_beta   90.00
_cell.angle_gamma   90.00
#
_symmetry.space_group_name_H-M   'P 1'
#
loop_
_entity.id
_entity.type
_entity.pdbx_description
1 polymer ?
#
loop_
_entity_poly.entity_id
_entity_poly.type
_entity_poly.pdbx_seq_one_letter_code
_entity_poly.pdbx_strand_id
1 'polypeptide(L)'
;MPLYVMLANLTGRGRRMGHDNPNLLSEAAAAVETPSGRILTQYAVLGRYDFVIITEAADNQSAVRLSLELGLTAGLNIETLPALHIGVLSDEEHISVLRDAGVALNLPTGPDESDATDDWRIPDQPA
;
A
#
# COMPACT_ATOMS: atom_id res chain seq x y z
N MET A 1 -3.03 -0.78 13.19
CA MET A 1 -4.07 0.03 12.49
C MET A 1 -4.43 -0.72 11.20
N PRO A 2 -5.64 -0.56 10.63
CA PRO A 2 -5.96 -1.11 9.31
C PRO A 2 -4.96 -0.68 8.23
N LEU A 3 -4.67 -1.59 7.30
CA LEU A 3 -3.80 -1.36 6.16
C LEU A 3 -4.62 -0.95 4.93
N TYR A 4 -4.08 -0.04 4.13
CA TYR A 4 -4.66 0.34 2.85
C TYR A 4 -3.58 0.39 1.78
N VAL A 5 -3.95 -0.10 0.59
CA VAL A 5 -3.16 0.04 -0.63
C VAL A 5 -3.75 1.17 -1.45
N MET A 6 -2.94 2.18 -1.74
CA MET A 6 -3.29 3.28 -2.62
C MET A 6 -2.58 3.10 -3.97
N LEU A 7 -3.36 2.94 -5.03
CA LEU A 7 -2.87 2.79 -6.40
C LEU A 7 -3.06 4.13 -7.11
N ALA A 8 -1.96 4.76 -7.53
CA ALA A 8 -1.98 6.14 -7.97
C ALA A 8 -1.45 6.33 -9.39
N ASN A 9 -2.06 7.27 -10.11
CA ASN A 9 -1.61 7.76 -11.41
C ASN A 9 -1.40 9.27 -11.36
N LEU A 10 -0.37 9.78 -12.02
CA LEU A 10 -0.18 11.22 -12.18
C LEU A 10 -1.27 11.79 -13.09
N THR A 11 -1.94 12.83 -12.60
CA THR A 11 -2.77 13.67 -13.47
C THR A 11 -1.89 14.49 -14.41
N GLY A 12 -2.48 15.11 -15.44
CA GLY A 12 -1.74 16.04 -16.29
C GLY A 12 -1.08 17.19 -15.53
N ARG A 13 -1.67 17.63 -14.40
CA ARG A 13 -1.07 18.60 -13.48
C ARG A 13 0.09 17.98 -12.70
N GLY A 14 -0.12 16.79 -12.13
CA GLY A 14 0.91 16.06 -11.37
C GLY A 14 2.17 15.81 -12.19
N ARG A 15 2.03 15.45 -13.48
CA ARG A 15 3.17 15.26 -14.39
C ARG A 15 4.02 16.53 -14.57
N ARG A 16 3.38 17.70 -14.69
CA ARG A 16 4.10 18.98 -14.78
C ARG A 16 4.80 19.31 -13.47
N MET A 17 4.09 19.15 -12.35
CA MET A 17 4.67 19.40 -11.03
C MET A 17 5.85 18.47 -10.73
N GLY A 18 5.74 17.18 -11.06
CA GLY A 18 6.81 16.20 -10.84
C GLY A 18 8.01 16.41 -11.76
N HIS A 19 7.81 16.93 -12.97
CA HIS A 19 8.89 17.34 -13.85
C HIS A 19 9.70 18.49 -13.24
N ASP A 20 9.02 19.47 -12.65
CA ASP A 20 9.66 20.66 -12.06
C ASP A 20 10.23 20.38 -10.65
N ASN A 21 9.62 19.45 -9.92
CA ASN A 21 10.05 18.98 -8.60
C ASN A 21 10.08 17.44 -8.55
N PRO A 22 11.27 16.82 -8.76
CA PRO A 22 11.44 15.38 -8.66
C PRO A 22 11.08 14.79 -7.28
N ASN A 23 11.16 15.59 -6.22
CA ASN A 23 10.87 15.18 -4.84
C ASN A 23 9.40 15.38 -4.45
N LEU A 24 8.54 15.79 -5.39
CA LEU A 24 7.14 16.13 -5.13
C LEU A 24 6.40 15.05 -4.34
N LEU A 25 6.57 13.78 -4.71
CA LEU A 25 5.82 12.70 -4.08
C LEU A 25 6.26 12.46 -2.64
N SER A 26 7.57 12.47 -2.36
CA SER A 26 8.10 12.33 -1.00
C SER A 26 7.75 13.52 -0.11
N GLU A 27 7.78 14.74 -0.65
CA GLU A 27 7.38 15.95 0.07
C GLU A 27 5.87 15.93 0.36
N ALA A 28 5.06 15.54 -0.62
CA ALA A 28 3.63 15.40 -0.44
C ALA A 28 3.30 14.33 0.60
N ALA A 29 3.99 13.18 0.56
CA ALA A 29 3.84 12.11 1.55
C ALA A 29 4.08 12.61 2.97
N ALA A 30 5.19 13.32 3.21
CA ALA A 30 5.51 13.89 4.51
C ALA A 30 4.49 14.97 4.96
N ALA A 31 3.95 15.74 4.02
CA ALA A 31 3.01 16.82 4.32
C ALA A 31 1.62 16.33 4.76
N VAL A 32 1.24 15.10 4.42
CA VAL A 32 -0.10 14.54 4.70
C VAL A 32 -0.11 13.54 5.85
N GLU A 33 1.04 13.27 6.48
CA GLU A 33 1.10 12.37 7.63
C GLU A 33 0.39 12.94 8.86
N THR A 34 -0.36 12.09 9.55
CA THR A 34 -1.06 12.43 10.79
C THR A 34 -0.98 11.27 11.78
N PRO A 35 -1.29 11.50 13.08
CA PRO A 35 -1.41 10.41 14.04
C PRO A 35 -2.44 9.33 13.67
N SER A 36 -3.42 9.66 12.80
CA SER A 36 -4.48 8.76 12.37
C SER A 36 -4.26 8.16 10.98
N GLY A 37 -3.17 8.50 10.29
CA GLY A 37 -2.88 8.01 8.95
C GLY A 37 -1.48 8.36 8.49
N ARG A 38 -0.72 7.37 8.02
CA ARG A 38 0.68 7.52 7.60
C ARG A 38 1.01 6.62 6.42
N ILE A 39 2.04 7.00 5.67
CA ILE A 39 2.55 6.20 4.56
C ILE A 39 3.65 5.28 5.11
N LEU A 40 3.52 3.98 4.88
CA LEU A 40 4.53 3.01 5.30
C LEU A 40 5.65 2.88 4.27
N THR A 41 5.28 2.82 2.99
CA THR A 41 6.23 2.71 1.89
C THR A 41 5.54 3.07 0.57
N GLN A 42 6.34 3.34 -0.44
CA GLN A 42 5.88 3.73 -1.77
C GLN A 42 6.82 3.19 -2.84
N TYR A 43 6.25 2.76 -3.96
CA TYR A 43 6.98 2.21 -5.09
C TYR A 43 6.50 2.91 -6.36
N ALA A 44 7.44 3.35 -7.19
CA ALA A 44 7.16 3.61 -8.60
C ALA A 44 7.08 2.28 -9.34
N VAL A 45 6.03 2.09 -10.14
CA VAL A 45 5.79 0.81 -10.84
C VAL A 45 5.55 1.04 -12.33
N LEU A 46 5.84 0.01 -13.13
CA LEU A 46 5.64 0.04 -14.57
C LEU A 46 4.40 -0.80 -14.89
N GLY A 47 3.25 -0.14 -15.06
CA GLY A 47 2.00 -0.83 -15.33
C GLY A 47 0.82 0.13 -15.51
N ARG A 48 -0.37 -0.29 -15.05
CA ARG A 48 -1.60 0.51 -15.10
C ARG A 48 -1.56 1.72 -14.16
N TYR A 49 -0.75 1.64 -13.11
CA TYR A 49 -0.56 2.69 -12.12
C TYR A 49 0.88 3.16 -12.18
N ASP A 50 1.12 4.43 -11.88
CA ASP A 50 2.46 5.00 -11.77
C ASP A 50 3.08 4.68 -10.41
N PHE A 51 2.24 4.59 -9.35
CA PHE A 51 2.68 4.31 -7.99
C PHE A 51 1.80 3.30 -7.25
N VAL A 52 2.43 2.53 -6.37
CA VAL A 52 1.80 1.73 -5.32
C VAL A 52 2.26 2.27 -3.97
N ILE A 53 1.32 2.68 -3.14
CA ILE A 53 1.60 3.31 -1.85
C ILE A 53 0.91 2.49 -0.76
N ILE A 54 1.68 2.02 0.20
CA ILE A 54 1.18 1.24 1.33
C ILE A 54 1.03 2.18 2.51
N THR A 55 -0.16 2.19 3.11
CA THR A 55 -0.51 3.14 4.18
C THR A 55 -1.22 2.44 5.32
N GLU A 56 -1.09 2.99 6.51
CA GLU A 56 -1.95 2.66 7.64
C GLU A 56 -2.84 3.84 7.96
N ALA A 57 -4.07 3.57 8.38
CA ALA A 57 -4.96 4.59 8.90
C ALA A 57 -5.84 4.02 10.02
N ALA A 58 -6.26 4.85 10.96
CA ALA A 58 -7.07 4.43 12.11
C ALA A 58 -8.41 3.81 11.69
N ASP A 59 -9.03 4.35 10.64
CA ASP A 59 -10.30 3.91 10.08
C ASP A 59 -10.44 4.34 8.60
N ASN A 60 -11.56 3.97 7.97
CA ASN A 60 -11.85 4.32 6.57
C ASN A 60 -11.93 5.84 6.35
N GLN A 61 -12.39 6.61 7.34
CA GLN A 61 -12.50 8.07 7.21
C GLN A 61 -11.12 8.71 7.14
N SER A 62 -10.20 8.23 7.98
CA SER A 62 -8.80 8.63 8.02
C SER A 62 -8.09 8.26 6.71
N ALA A 63 -8.37 7.07 6.16
CA ALA A 63 -7.83 6.65 4.87
C ALA A 63 -8.33 7.51 3.69
N VAL A 64 -9.63 7.82 3.66
CA VAL A 64 -10.22 8.73 2.65
C VAL A 64 -9.56 10.10 2.72
N ARG A 65 -9.38 10.64 3.94
CA ARG A 65 -8.74 11.95 4.12
C ARG A 65 -7.29 11.95 3.65
N LEU A 66 -6.50 10.95 4.07
CA LEU A 66 -5.11 10.80 3.64
C LEU A 66 -4.99 10.71 2.11
N SER A 67 -5.85 9.89 1.48
CA SER A 67 -5.90 9.73 0.02
C SER A 67 -6.23 11.05 -0.69
N LEU A 68 -7.24 11.78 -0.21
CA LEU A 68 -7.64 13.06 -0.80
C LEU A 68 -6.54 14.12 -0.65
N GLU A 69 -5.97 14.27 0.53
CA GLU A 69 -4.91 15.26 0.77
C GLU A 69 -3.66 14.95 -0.06
N LEU A 70 -3.27 13.68 -0.17
CA LEU A 70 -2.15 13.25 -1.01
C LEU A 70 -2.42 13.52 -2.49
N GLY A 71 -3.62 13.18 -2.97
CA GLY A 71 -4.05 13.41 -4.35
C GLY A 71 -4.05 14.89 -4.74
N LEU A 72 -4.52 15.76 -3.85
CA LEU A 72 -4.52 17.21 -4.05
C LEU A 72 -3.09 17.80 -4.05
N THR A 73 -2.23 17.31 -3.17
CA THR A 73 -0.87 17.85 -2.98
C THR A 73 0.07 17.42 -4.11
N ALA A 74 0.05 16.14 -4.47
CA ALA A 74 0.92 15.59 -5.52
C ALA A 74 0.28 15.57 -6.92
N GLY A 75 -1.00 15.94 -7.05
CA GLY A 75 -1.72 15.88 -8.32
C GLY A 75 -1.92 14.46 -8.83
N LEU A 76 -2.37 13.57 -7.95
CA LEU A 76 -2.60 12.14 -8.23
C LEU A 76 -4.10 11.83 -8.37
N ASN A 77 -4.41 10.87 -9.23
CA ASN A 77 -5.67 10.14 -9.19
C ASN A 77 -5.43 8.83 -8.44
N ILE A 78 -6.11 8.63 -7.31
CA ILE A 78 -5.83 7.55 -6.37
C ILE A 78 -7.04 6.63 -6.24
N GLU A 79 -6.81 5.33 -6.36
CA GLU A 79 -7.72 4.26 -5.96
C GLU A 79 -7.25 3.68 -4.62
N THR A 80 -8.12 3.69 -3.61
CA THR A 80 -7.77 3.26 -2.23
C THR A 80 -8.48 1.95 -1.90
N LEU A 81 -7.70 0.94 -1.53
CA LEU A 81 -8.16 -0.43 -1.26
C LEU A 81 -7.87 -0.79 0.20
N PRO A 82 -8.88 -1.11 1.02
CA PRO A 82 -8.66 -1.74 2.31
C PRO A 82 -7.93 -3.07 2.10
N ALA A 83 -6.90 -3.32 2.90
CA ALA A 83 -6.05 -4.49 2.77
C ALA A 83 -5.95 -5.25 4.09
N LEU A 84 -5.93 -6.58 3.98
CA LEU A 84 -5.67 -7.48 5.09
C LEU A 84 -4.40 -8.26 4.78
N HIS A 85 -3.50 -8.37 5.75
CA HIS A 85 -2.31 -9.19 5.60
C HIS A 85 -2.72 -10.67 5.43
N ILE A 86 -2.12 -11.37 4.47
CA ILE A 86 -2.50 -12.76 4.15
C ILE A 86 -2.34 -13.71 5.35
N GLY A 87 -1.37 -13.44 6.24
CA GLY A 87 -1.19 -14.20 7.48
C GLY A 87 -2.37 -14.14 8.46
N VAL A 88 -3.26 -13.14 8.36
CA VAL A 88 -4.51 -13.13 9.15
C VAL A 88 -5.46 -14.24 8.69
N LEU A 89 -5.33 -14.67 7.43
CA LEU A 89 -6.13 -15.73 6.84
C LEU A 89 -5.57 -17.13 7.14
N SER A 90 -4.38 -17.28 7.74
CA SER A 90 -3.83 -18.60 8.10
C SER A 90 -4.29 -19.13 9.45
N ASP A 91 -5.00 -18.33 10.25
CA ASP A 91 -5.66 -18.80 11.46
C ASP A 91 -6.90 -19.64 11.08
N GLU A 92 -7.00 -20.89 11.58
CA GLU A 92 -8.03 -21.87 11.15
C GLU A 92 -9.47 -21.33 11.19
N GLU A 93 -9.78 -20.42 12.12
CA GLU A 93 -11.10 -19.79 12.23
C GLU A 93 -11.47 -18.94 11.01
N HIS A 94 -10.51 -18.27 10.37
CA HIS A 94 -10.75 -17.37 9.23
C HIS A 94 -10.70 -18.07 7.87
N ILE A 95 -10.02 -19.21 7.75
CA ILE A 95 -10.00 -20.03 6.52
C ILE A 95 -11.40 -20.53 6.16
N SER A 96 -12.23 -20.82 7.17
CA SER A 96 -13.61 -21.30 6.97
C SER A 96 -14.43 -20.36 6.08
N VAL A 97 -14.33 -19.05 6.32
CA VAL A 97 -15.03 -17.99 5.57
C VAL A 97 -14.59 -17.96 4.09
N LEU A 98 -13.30 -18.13 3.82
CA LEU A 98 -12.79 -18.13 2.44
C LEU A 98 -13.11 -19.42 1.69
N ARG A 99 -13.13 -20.56 2.39
CA ARG A 99 -13.56 -21.85 1.82
C ARG A 99 -15.04 -21.82 1.46
N ASP A 100 -15.88 -21.27 2.34
CA ASP A 100 -17.32 -21.12 2.08
C ASP A 100 -17.60 -20.12 0.95
N ALA A 101 -16.73 -19.13 0.76
CA ALA A 101 -16.77 -18.18 -0.35
C ALA A 101 -16.18 -18.71 -1.68
N GLY A 102 -15.65 -19.95 -1.71
CA GLY A 102 -15.07 -20.57 -2.91
C GLY A 102 -13.72 -20.00 -3.34
N VAL A 103 -13.00 -19.28 -2.47
CA VAL A 103 -11.67 -18.75 -2.76
C VAL A 103 -10.63 -19.84 -2.52
N ALA A 104 -10.09 -20.41 -3.60
CA ALA A 104 -8.96 -21.34 -3.52
C ALA A 104 -7.66 -20.57 -3.21
N LEU A 105 -7.36 -20.36 -1.93
CA LEU A 105 -6.04 -19.92 -1.53
C LEU A 105 -5.06 -21.08 -1.73
N ASN A 106 -4.14 -20.93 -2.68
CA ASN A 106 -3.05 -21.88 -2.89
C ASN A 106 -1.95 -21.62 -1.83
N LEU A 107 -2.32 -21.80 -0.56
CA LEU A 107 -1.40 -21.71 0.57
C LEU A 107 -0.49 -22.94 0.53
N PRO A 108 0.84 -22.78 0.58
CA PRO A 108 1.74 -23.91 0.76
C PRO A 108 1.36 -24.63 2.06
N THR A 109 0.96 -25.89 1.94
CA THR A 109 0.70 -26.76 3.09
C THR A 109 2.06 -27.05 3.74
N GLY A 110 2.30 -26.53 4.94
CA GLY A 110 3.56 -26.78 5.65
C GLY A 110 3.79 -28.26 6.00
N PRO A 111 4.95 -28.61 6.60
CA PRO A 111 6.08 -27.74 6.93
C PRO A 111 7.34 -28.09 6.15
N ASP A 112 8.17 -27.09 5.88
CA ASP A 112 9.59 -27.23 6.22
C ASP A 112 10.02 -25.92 6.88
N GLU A 113 9.82 -25.85 8.20
CA GLU A 113 10.25 -24.74 9.06
C GLU A 113 11.79 -24.64 9.18
N SER A 114 12.55 -25.45 8.42
CA SER A 114 14.01 -25.41 8.41
C SER A 114 14.60 -24.31 7.52
N ASP A 115 13.82 -23.74 6.60
CA ASP A 115 14.26 -22.67 5.67
C ASP A 115 13.60 -21.30 5.93
N ALA A 116 12.72 -21.18 6.94
CA ALA A 116 11.96 -19.95 7.22
C ALA A 116 12.74 -18.87 7.98
N THR A 117 14.07 -18.83 7.83
CA THR A 117 14.85 -17.60 7.99
C THR A 117 15.10 -16.99 6.62
N ASP A 118 14.06 -16.88 5.79
CA ASP A 118 14.13 -16.09 4.57
C ASP A 118 13.93 -14.63 4.95
N ASP A 119 15.06 -14.03 5.29
CA ASP A 119 15.33 -12.61 5.47
C ASP A 119 14.99 -11.87 4.18
N TRP A 120 13.70 -11.79 3.84
CA TRP A 120 13.23 -10.95 2.76
C TRP A 120 13.50 -9.48 3.13
N ARG A 121 14.67 -9.02 2.73
CA ARG A 121 15.09 -7.62 2.80
C ARG A 121 14.74 -6.92 1.50
N ILE A 122 14.18 -5.73 1.63
CA ILE A 122 14.09 -4.77 0.52
C ILE A 122 15.52 -4.52 0.04
N PRO A 123 15.84 -4.72 -1.25
CA PRO A 123 17.17 -4.41 -1.78
C PRO A 123 17.54 -2.97 -1.42
N ASP A 124 18.72 -2.76 -0.83
CA ASP A 124 19.19 -1.44 -0.40
C ASP A 124 18.94 -0.40 -1.51
N GLN A 125 18.18 0.63 -1.19
CA GLN A 125 17.96 1.75 -2.12
C GLN A 125 19.28 2.50 -2.31
N PRO A 126 19.65 2.87 -3.54
CA PRO A 126 20.85 3.65 -3.77
C PRO A 126 20.75 5.00 -3.06
N ALA A 127 21.88 5.40 -2.44
CA ALA A 127 22.07 6.63 -1.69
C ALA A 127 21.86 7.90 -2.53
#